data_AF-A0A932NDM0-F1
#
_entry.id   AF-A0A932NDM0-F1
#
_cell.length_a   1.000
_cell.length_b   1.000
_cell.length_c   1.000
_cell.angle_alpha   90.00
_cell.angle_beta   90.00
_cell.angle_gamma   90.00
#
_symmetry.space_group_name_H-M   'P 1'
#
loop_
_entity.id
_entity.type
_entity.pdbx_description
1 polymer ?
#
loop_
_entity_poly.entity_id
_entity_poly.type
_entity_poly.pdbx_seq_one_letter_code
_entity_poly.pdbx_strand_id
1 'polypeptide(L)'
;MKTFIFILFAVILSTIDSYAQSISGIINIYTPVLEINAETCRPYIVVNDSKGFSIGDKVLIIQMQGANLDSSNTPEYGKINNYSNSGNHEFSRISTIEKNTIYLERSLLKGYTIS
;
A
#
# COMPACT_ATOMS: atom_id res chain seq x y z
N MET A 1 -43.49 30.50 -29.30
CA MET A 1 -42.85 29.15 -29.22
C MET A 1 -41.34 29.21 -28.98
N LYS A 2 -40.57 29.99 -29.76
CA LYS A 2 -39.09 30.08 -29.61
C LYS A 2 -38.61 30.57 -28.23
N THR A 3 -39.25 31.59 -27.68
CA THR A 3 -38.96 32.13 -26.32
C THR A 3 -39.33 31.18 -25.19
N PHE A 4 -40.38 30.37 -25.37
CA PHE A 4 -40.83 29.40 -24.38
C PHE A 4 -39.86 28.21 -24.26
N ILE A 5 -39.33 27.75 -25.40
CA ILE A 5 -38.30 26.71 -25.47
C ILE A 5 -36.99 27.18 -24.80
N PHE A 6 -36.64 28.46 -24.96
CA PHE A 6 -35.44 29.04 -24.34
C PHE A 6 -35.54 29.09 -22.81
N ILE A 7 -36.71 29.46 -22.28
CA ILE A 7 -36.96 29.49 -20.83
C ILE A 7 -36.95 28.07 -20.26
N LEU A 8 -37.55 27.10 -20.96
CA LEU A 8 -37.55 25.70 -20.54
C LEU A 8 -36.13 25.12 -20.48
N PHE A 9 -35.29 25.44 -21.47
CA PHE A 9 -33.89 25.01 -21.50
C PHE A 9 -33.06 25.64 -20.37
N ALA A 10 -33.30 26.92 -20.05
CA ALA A 10 -32.64 27.61 -18.94
C ALA A 10 -33.02 27.04 -17.57
N VAL A 11 -34.29 26.64 -17.38
CA VAL A 11 -34.75 25.99 -16.14
C VAL A 11 -34.09 24.62 -15.96
N ILE A 12 -33.94 23.83 -17.04
CA ILE A 12 -33.30 22.51 -16.99
C ILE A 12 -31.79 22.62 -16.68
N LEU A 13 -31.11 23.67 -17.16
CA LEU A 13 -29.70 23.91 -16.82
C LEU A 13 -29.50 24.38 -15.36
N SER A 14 -30.53 24.88 -14.69
CA SER A 14 -30.42 25.35 -13.30
C SER A 14 -30.55 24.24 -12.26
N THR A 15 -30.88 23.00 -12.66
CA THR A 15 -31.07 21.85 -11.76
C THR A 15 -29.90 20.86 -11.74
N ILE A 16 -28.78 21.20 -12.39
CA ILE A 16 -27.56 20.37 -12.38
C ILE A 16 -26.61 20.86 -11.29
N ASP A 17 -26.77 20.34 -10.08
CA ASP A 17 -25.81 20.51 -8.99
C ASP A 17 -24.56 19.66 -9.28
N SER A 18 -23.39 20.30 -9.33
CA SER A 18 -22.10 19.61 -9.44
C SER A 18 -21.56 19.37 -8.03
N TYR A 19 -21.57 18.11 -7.59
CA TYR A 19 -20.94 17.71 -6.33
C TYR A 19 -19.44 17.50 -6.56
N ALA A 20 -18.62 18.40 -6.01
CA ALA A 20 -17.20 18.14 -5.84
C ALA A 20 -17.00 17.14 -4.70
N GLN A 21 -16.39 16.00 -4.98
CA GLN A 21 -16.05 15.01 -3.96
C GLN A 21 -14.87 15.52 -3.11
N SER A 22 -15.06 15.58 -1.79
CA SER A 22 -14.01 15.90 -0.83
C SER A 22 -13.10 14.69 -0.67
N ILE A 23 -11.93 14.70 -1.31
CA ILE A 23 -10.89 13.69 -1.05
C ILE A 23 -10.25 14.06 0.30
N SER A 24 -10.44 13.21 1.31
CA SER A 24 -9.90 13.39 2.66
C SER A 24 -9.60 12.02 3.28
N GLY A 25 -8.77 12.00 4.33
CA GLY A 25 -8.33 10.80 5.02
C GLY A 25 -7.11 10.13 4.41
N ILE A 26 -6.63 9.08 5.08
CA ILE A 26 -5.57 8.23 4.57
C ILE A 26 -6.21 7.22 3.63
N ILE A 27 -5.87 7.29 2.34
CA ILE A 27 -6.45 6.42 1.29
C ILE A 27 -5.99 4.97 1.49
N ASN A 28 -4.73 4.80 1.87
CA ASN A 28 -4.07 3.50 1.93
C ASN A 28 -3.93 3.03 3.37
N ILE A 29 -4.17 1.75 3.60
CA ILE A 29 -3.92 1.11 4.89
C ILE A 29 -2.52 0.51 4.84
N TYR A 30 -1.70 0.85 5.84
CA TYR A 30 -0.35 0.32 5.98
C TYR A 30 -0.17 -0.20 7.40
N THR A 31 0.60 -1.28 7.53
CA THR A 31 0.97 -1.83 8.83
C THR A 31 2.42 -2.30 8.75
N PRO A 32 3.27 -1.96 9.73
CA PRO A 32 4.65 -2.41 9.72
C PRO A 32 4.71 -3.92 9.92
N VAL A 33 5.62 -4.55 9.17
CA VAL A 33 5.93 -5.97 9.29
C VAL A 33 6.93 -6.16 10.43
N LEU A 34 6.60 -7.04 11.38
CA LEU A 34 7.41 -7.37 12.55
C LEU A 34 8.19 -8.67 12.36
N GLU A 35 7.63 -9.60 11.57
CA GLU A 35 8.26 -10.87 11.24
C GLU A 35 7.81 -11.30 9.84
N ILE A 36 8.72 -11.93 9.09
CA ILE A 36 8.41 -12.51 7.79
C ILE A 36 9.01 -13.90 7.66
N ASN A 37 8.17 -14.84 7.25
CA ASN A 37 8.59 -16.20 6.91
C ASN A 37 8.02 -16.55 5.54
N ALA A 38 8.84 -16.34 4.51
CA ALA A 38 8.42 -16.42 3.12
C ALA A 38 8.78 -17.74 2.41
N GLU A 39 9.70 -18.53 2.97
CA GLU A 39 10.32 -19.69 2.31
C GLU A 39 9.64 -21.03 2.64
N THR A 40 8.41 -20.98 3.19
CA THR A 40 7.66 -22.18 3.57
C THR A 40 6.49 -22.44 2.62
N CYS A 41 5.92 -23.66 2.68
CA CYS A 41 4.69 -24.02 1.95
C CYS A 41 3.44 -23.27 2.44
N ARG A 42 3.52 -22.62 3.61
CA ARG A 42 2.47 -21.77 4.18
C ARG A 42 3.11 -20.48 4.71
N PRO A 43 3.54 -19.58 3.81
CA PRO A 43 4.24 -18.36 4.18
C PRO A 43 3.36 -17.45 5.03
N TYR A 44 3.98 -16.72 5.95
CA TYR A 44 3.28 -15.80 6.83
C TYR A 44 4.08 -14.53 7.11
N ILE A 45 3.34 -13.51 7.52
CA ILE A 45 3.83 -12.20 7.91
C ILE A 45 3.16 -11.84 9.23
N VAL A 46 3.94 -11.45 10.24
CA VAL A 46 3.39 -10.87 11.47
C VAL A 46 3.43 -9.37 11.31
N VAL A 47 2.29 -8.72 11.52
CA VAL A 47 2.13 -7.25 11.42
C VAL A 47 1.79 -6.64 12.77
N ASN A 48 1.97 -5.33 12.93
CA ASN A 48 1.61 -4.66 14.18
C ASN A 48 0.09 -4.60 14.42
N ASP A 49 -0.70 -4.39 13.38
CA ASP A 49 -2.17 -4.45 13.40
C ASP A 49 -2.69 -4.97 12.06
N SER A 50 -3.59 -5.96 12.08
CA SER A 50 -4.22 -6.56 10.90
C SER A 50 -5.57 -5.91 10.54
N LYS A 51 -6.02 -4.89 11.29
CA LYS A 51 -7.26 -4.17 10.96
C LYS A 51 -7.22 -3.60 9.54
N GLY A 52 -8.33 -3.80 8.83
CA GLY A 52 -8.49 -3.34 7.45
C GLY A 52 -8.00 -4.33 6.40
N PHE A 53 -7.38 -5.44 6.79
CA PHE A 53 -7.07 -6.56 5.90
C PHE A 53 -8.13 -7.66 6.01
N SER A 54 -8.45 -8.28 4.89
CA SER A 54 -9.41 -9.37 4.76
C SER A 54 -8.83 -10.54 3.97
N ILE A 55 -9.36 -11.74 4.21
CA ILE A 55 -9.02 -12.93 3.42
C ILE A 55 -9.38 -12.69 1.96
N GLY A 56 -8.47 -13.00 1.04
CA GLY A 56 -8.60 -12.78 -0.40
C GLY A 56 -8.06 -11.44 -0.90
N ASP A 57 -7.72 -10.51 0.00
CA ASP A 57 -7.17 -9.20 -0.39
C ASP A 57 -5.86 -9.36 -1.15
N LYS A 58 -5.70 -8.53 -2.18
CA LYS A 58 -4.42 -8.35 -2.88
C LYS A 58 -3.61 -7.28 -2.13
N VAL A 59 -2.49 -7.68 -1.54
CA VAL A 59 -1.63 -6.81 -0.73
C VAL A 59 -0.31 -6.54 -1.44
N LEU A 60 0.25 -5.34 -1.22
CA LEU A 60 1.61 -4.99 -1.62
C LEU A 60 2.53 -5.17 -0.41
N ILE A 61 3.56 -6.00 -0.57
CA ILE A 61 4.64 -6.14 0.40
C ILE A 61 5.81 -5.34 -0.17
N ILE A 62 6.40 -4.44 0.63
CA ILE A 62 7.48 -3.56 0.21
C ILE A 62 8.43 -3.27 1.36
N GLN A 63 9.73 -3.34 1.09
CA GLN A 63 10.78 -2.91 2.03
C GLN A 63 11.34 -1.57 1.58
N MET A 64 11.09 -0.53 2.39
CA MET A 64 11.49 0.85 2.08
C MET A 64 12.77 1.28 2.79
N GLN A 65 13.26 0.50 3.75
CA GLN A 65 14.44 0.79 4.58
C GLN A 65 15.37 -0.43 4.73
N GLY A 66 16.59 -0.20 5.24
CA GLY A 66 17.60 -1.24 5.47
C GLY A 66 18.82 -1.17 4.53
N ALA A 67 18.94 -0.11 3.72
CA ALA A 67 20.12 0.17 2.95
C ALA A 67 21.26 0.62 3.88
N ASN A 68 22.47 0.10 3.65
CA ASN A 68 23.67 0.52 4.33
C ASN A 68 24.29 1.72 3.61
N LEU A 69 24.44 2.82 4.34
CA LEU A 69 25.07 4.04 3.87
C LEU A 69 26.34 4.34 4.68
N ASP A 70 27.32 4.95 4.02
CA ASP A 70 28.49 5.48 4.69
C ASP A 70 28.08 6.69 5.55
N SER A 71 28.22 6.56 6.86
CA SER A 71 27.93 7.59 7.85
C SER A 71 29.20 8.18 8.48
N SER A 72 30.38 7.83 7.96
CA SER A 72 31.66 8.35 8.42
C SER A 72 31.85 9.79 7.95
N ASN A 73 32.52 10.63 8.75
CA ASN A 73 32.83 12.01 8.39
C ASN A 73 34.00 12.09 7.38
N THR A 74 33.79 11.50 6.20
CA THR A 74 34.72 11.45 5.07
C THR A 74 33.99 11.95 3.82
N PRO A 75 34.70 12.22 2.71
CA PRO A 75 34.06 12.57 1.44
C PRO A 75 33.06 11.53 0.90
N GLU A 76 33.09 10.29 1.41
CA GLU A 76 32.16 9.23 1.03
C GLU A 76 30.83 9.28 1.81
N TYR A 77 30.66 10.20 2.77
CA TYR A 77 29.42 10.34 3.55
C TYR A 77 28.19 10.41 2.64
N GLY A 78 27.18 9.58 2.95
CA GLY A 78 25.94 9.49 2.19
C GLY A 78 26.01 8.55 0.98
N LYS A 79 27.18 7.97 0.68
CA LYS A 79 27.29 6.91 -0.33
C LYS A 79 26.57 5.65 0.13
N ILE A 80 25.81 5.04 -0.77
CA ILE A 80 25.15 3.76 -0.52
C ILE A 80 26.16 2.63 -0.76
N ASN A 81 26.48 1.89 0.30
CA ASN A 81 27.39 0.74 0.23
C ASN A 81 26.65 -0.51 -0.25
N ASN A 82 25.42 -0.71 0.23
CA ASN A 82 24.58 -1.85 -0.15
C ASN A 82 23.09 -1.51 0.06
N TYR A 83 22.24 -1.83 -0.90
CA TYR A 83 20.79 -1.69 -0.74
C TYR A 83 20.17 -2.77 0.16
N SER A 84 20.88 -3.88 0.39
CA SER A 84 20.36 -5.07 1.08
C SER A 84 19.06 -5.51 0.41
N ASN A 85 17.93 -5.53 1.14
CA ASN A 85 16.60 -5.82 0.60
C ASN A 85 15.74 -4.56 0.36
N SER A 86 16.31 -3.36 0.51
CA SER A 86 15.58 -2.11 0.26
C SER A 86 15.20 -1.97 -1.20
N GLY A 87 13.95 -1.57 -1.45
CA GLY A 87 13.37 -1.47 -2.79
C GLY A 87 12.71 -2.76 -3.28
N ASN A 88 12.89 -3.89 -2.59
CA ASN A 88 12.13 -5.10 -2.88
C ASN A 88 10.65 -4.87 -2.62
N HIS A 89 9.84 -5.30 -3.58
CA HIS A 89 8.40 -5.26 -3.51
C HIS A 89 7.79 -6.33 -4.39
N GLU A 90 6.64 -6.84 -3.98
CA GLU A 90 5.80 -7.74 -4.76
C GLU A 90 4.35 -7.74 -4.25
N PHE A 91 3.44 -8.22 -5.09
CA PHE A 91 2.05 -8.45 -4.70
C PHE A 91 1.84 -9.87 -4.19
N SER A 92 1.01 -10.01 -3.18
CA SER A 92 0.54 -11.32 -2.72
C SER A 92 -0.96 -11.29 -2.42
N ARG A 93 -1.52 -12.44 -2.07
CA ARG A 93 -2.91 -12.60 -1.64
C ARG A 93 -2.98 -13.23 -0.27
N ILE A 94 -3.87 -12.69 0.57
CA ILE A 94 -4.10 -13.19 1.92
C ILE A 94 -4.92 -14.48 1.84
N SER A 95 -4.38 -15.56 2.39
CA SER A 95 -5.08 -16.85 2.51
C SER A 95 -5.78 -17.00 3.86
N THR A 96 -5.20 -16.47 4.95
CA THR A 96 -5.75 -16.58 6.31
C THR A 96 -5.24 -15.44 7.17
N ILE A 97 -6.05 -14.97 8.13
CA ILE A 97 -5.63 -14.03 9.16
C ILE A 97 -5.90 -14.65 10.53
N GLU A 98 -4.86 -14.78 11.35
CA GLU A 98 -4.92 -15.27 12.73
C GLU A 98 -4.35 -14.19 13.66
N LYS A 99 -5.22 -13.40 14.29
CA LYS A 99 -4.84 -12.18 15.04
C LYS A 99 -4.05 -11.22 14.13
N ASN A 100 -2.76 -11.06 14.39
CA ASN A 100 -1.84 -10.21 13.65
C ASN A 100 -0.94 -10.99 12.69
N THR A 101 -1.15 -12.30 12.56
CA THR A 101 -0.43 -13.13 11.59
C THR A 101 -1.26 -13.25 10.33
N ILE A 102 -0.69 -12.82 9.21
CA ILE A 102 -1.26 -12.88 7.87
C ILE A 102 -0.55 -13.99 7.10
N TYR A 103 -1.29 -15.03 6.74
CA TYR A 103 -0.79 -16.09 5.86
C TYR A 103 -1.06 -15.72 4.40
N LEU A 104 -0.13 -16.08 3.52
CA LEU A 104 -0.25 -15.82 2.09
C LEU A 104 -0.58 -17.09 1.31
N GLU A 105 -1.17 -16.94 0.14
CA GLU A 105 -1.49 -18.06 -0.75
C GLU A 105 -0.23 -18.71 -1.37
N ARG A 106 0.83 -17.93 -1.55
CA ARG A 106 2.07 -18.34 -2.23
C ARG A 106 3.30 -17.73 -1.56
N SER A 107 4.41 -18.45 -1.63
CA SER A 107 5.73 -18.01 -1.17
C SER A 107 6.17 -16.75 -1.91
N LEU A 108 6.89 -15.87 -1.21
CA LEU A 108 7.43 -14.66 -1.82
C LEU A 108 8.69 -14.99 -2.61
N LEU A 109 8.89 -14.28 -3.72
CA LEU A 109 10.03 -14.48 -4.61
C LEU A 109 11.25 -13.66 -4.18
N LYS A 110 11.04 -12.55 -3.45
CA LYS A 110 12.12 -11.68 -2.99
C LYS A 110 12.44 -11.88 -1.52
N GLY A 111 13.67 -11.55 -1.14
CA GLY A 111 14.11 -11.47 0.25
C GLY A 111 13.63 -10.19 0.92
N TYR A 112 13.25 -10.31 2.19
CA TYR A 112 12.88 -9.20 3.06
C TYR A 112 13.56 -9.38 4.42
N THR A 113 13.96 -8.29 5.05
CA THR A 113 14.61 -8.31 6.36
C THR A 113 13.96 -7.28 7.28
N ILE A 114 13.64 -7.71 8.50
CA ILE A 114 13.16 -6.81 9.54
C ILE A 114 14.31 -5.89 9.95
N SER A 115 14.10 -4.58 9.83
CA SER A 115 15.09 -3.52 10.09
C SER A 115 14.55 -2.48 11.05
#